data_AF-A0AAU6R4F9-F1
#
_entry.id   AF-A0AAU6R4F9-F1
#
_cell.length_a   1.000
_cell.length_b   1.000
_cell.length_c   1.000
_cell.angle_alpha   90.00
_cell.angle_beta   90.00
_cell.angle_gamma   90.00
#
_symmetry.space_group_name_H-M   'P 1'
#
loop_
_entity.id
_entity.type
_entity.pdbx_description
1 polymer ?
#
loop_
_entity_poly.entity_id
_entity_poly.type
_entity_poly.pdbx_seq_one_letter_code
_entity_poly.pdbx_strand_id
1 'polypeptide(L)'
;LRCDANVSVHPKGSSTFGTRCEIKNLNSIRYIMQAIDYEIQRQIEILESGREISQDTLLFDVALGKTKVMRNKEDASDYRYFPEPDLLPVEISQDKIDLIKSSLPELPDQKKLRYIKELGINEYDAEVITSDKAIADYFEELVK
;
A
#
# COMPACT_ATOMS: atom_id res chain seq x y z
N LEU A 1 -8.90 6.12 -4.44
CA LEU A 1 -7.59 5.75 -3.86
C LEU A 1 -6.55 5.88 -4.97
N ARG A 2 -5.40 6.52 -4.70
CA ARG A 2 -4.23 6.52 -5.60
C ARG A 2 -3.08 5.83 -4.88
N CYS A 3 -2.24 5.12 -5.62
CA CYS A 3 -1.08 4.42 -5.09
C CYS A 3 0.10 4.55 -6.05
N ASP A 4 1.29 4.75 -5.50
CA ASP A 4 2.56 4.60 -6.20
C ASP A 4 3.30 3.41 -5.58
N ALA A 5 3.91 2.55 -6.39
CA ALA A 5 4.60 1.34 -5.93
C ALA A 5 6.13 1.53 -6.07
N ASN A 6 6.86 1.25 -5.00
CA ASN A 6 8.32 1.29 -4.99
C ASN A 6 8.85 -0.15 -4.94
N VAL A 7 9.59 -0.56 -5.97
CA VAL A 7 10.02 -1.96 -6.15
C VAL A 7 11.53 -2.02 -6.33
N SER A 8 12.17 -2.87 -5.53
CA SER A 8 13.54 -3.34 -5.76
C SER A 8 13.63 -4.83 -5.44
N VAL A 9 14.48 -5.55 -6.17
CA VAL A 9 14.82 -6.95 -5.90
C VAL A 9 16.26 -7.06 -5.41
N HIS A 10 16.56 -8.08 -4.61
CA HIS A 10 17.93 -8.39 -4.19
C HIS A 10 18.13 -9.90 -4.00
N PRO A 11 19.37 -10.41 -4.09
CA PRO A 11 19.65 -11.83 -3.87
C PRO A 11 19.21 -12.28 -2.48
N LYS A 12 18.67 -13.51 -2.40
CA LYS A 12 18.26 -14.12 -1.14
C LYS A 12 19.44 -14.23 -0.18
N GLY A 13 19.26 -13.76 1.06
CA GLY A 13 20.31 -13.75 2.08
C GLY A 13 21.21 -12.51 2.03
N SER A 14 21.06 -11.62 1.05
CA SER A 14 21.74 -10.33 1.06
C SER A 14 21.12 -9.38 2.10
N SER A 15 21.95 -8.58 2.75
CA SER A 15 21.55 -7.44 3.61
C SER A 15 21.49 -6.12 2.83
N THR A 16 21.93 -6.09 1.58
CA THR A 16 21.91 -4.91 0.72
C THR A 16 20.66 -4.92 -0.17
N PHE A 17 19.94 -3.80 -0.16
CA PHE A 17 18.81 -3.58 -1.05
C PHE A 17 19.27 -3.24 -2.47
N GLY A 18 18.52 -3.68 -3.48
CA GLY A 18 18.76 -3.34 -4.88
C GLY A 18 18.28 -1.93 -5.23
N THR A 19 18.57 -1.50 -6.47
CA THR A 19 18.12 -0.20 -7.00
C THR A 19 16.60 -0.15 -7.09
N ARG A 20 16.00 0.93 -6.57
CA ARG A 20 14.55 1.13 -6.51
C ARG A 20 14.02 1.76 -7.80
N CYS A 21 13.00 1.14 -8.40
CA CYS A 21 12.14 1.78 -9.39
C CYS A 21 10.82 2.21 -8.73
N GLU A 22 10.28 3.36 -9.15
CA GLU A 22 9.00 3.91 -8.66
C GLU A 22 7.96 3.88 -9.77
N ILE A 23 6.91 3.08 -9.63
CA ILE A 23 5.79 3.01 -10.57
C ILE A 23 4.67 3.94 -10.10
N LYS A 24 4.35 4.95 -10.90
CA LYS A 24 3.36 5.97 -10.53
C LYS A 24 1.98 5.74 -11.11
N ASN A 25 0.99 6.38 -10.49
CA ASN A 25 -0.38 6.51 -11.00
C ASN A 25 -1.12 5.17 -11.13
N LEU A 26 -1.01 4.31 -10.11
CA LEU A 26 -1.75 3.07 -10.06
C LEU A 26 -3.12 3.30 -9.43
N ASN A 27 -4.17 3.07 -10.22
CA ASN A 27 -5.56 3.41 -9.88
C ASN A 27 -6.45 2.18 -9.60
N SER A 28 -5.89 0.97 -9.58
CA SER A 28 -6.61 -0.28 -9.31
C SER A 28 -5.71 -1.26 -8.58
N ILE A 29 -6.24 -1.98 -7.58
CA ILE A 29 -5.52 -3.04 -6.86
C ILE A 29 -4.98 -4.08 -7.84
N ARG A 30 -5.78 -4.46 -8.84
CA ARG A 30 -5.34 -5.40 -9.89
C ARG A 30 -4.13 -4.88 -10.67
N TYR A 31 -4.13 -3.60 -11.04
CA TYR A 31 -3.02 -3.00 -11.78
C TYR A 31 -1.79 -2.79 -10.90
N ILE A 32 -1.98 -2.55 -9.60
CA ILE A 32 -0.87 -2.53 -8.64
C ILE A 32 -0.17 -3.89 -8.62
N MET A 33 -0.93 -4.99 -8.46
CA MET A 33 -0.36 -6.34 -8.47
C MET A 33 0.38 -6.64 -9.78
N GLN A 34 -0.27 -6.41 -10.93
CA GLN A 34 0.33 -6.67 -12.24
C GLN A 34 1.60 -5.83 -12.49
N ALA A 35 1.59 -4.56 -12.07
CA ALA A 35 2.74 -3.67 -12.24
C ALA A 35 3.94 -4.12 -11.37
N ILE A 36 3.67 -4.52 -10.12
CA ILE A 36 4.70 -5.05 -9.21
C ILE A 36 5.26 -6.36 -9.75
N ASP A 37 4.40 -7.30 -10.14
CA ASP A 37 4.81 -8.60 -10.68
C ASP A 37 5.68 -8.44 -11.92
N TYR A 38 5.26 -7.58 -12.86
CA TYR A 38 6.03 -7.29 -14.07
C TYR A 38 7.39 -6.67 -13.73
N GLU A 39 7.43 -5.69 -12.81
CA GLU A 39 8.66 -4.99 -12.47
C GLU A 39 9.66 -5.90 -11.73
N ILE A 40 9.18 -6.80 -10.87
CA ILE A 40 10.01 -7.83 -10.24
C ILE A 40 10.69 -8.68 -11.32
N GLN A 41 9.93 -9.22 -12.27
CA GLN A 41 10.48 -10.07 -13.34
C GLN A 41 11.48 -9.30 -14.21
N ARG A 42 11.13 -8.08 -14.62
CA ARG A 42 12.00 -7.19 -15.40
C ARG A 42 13.33 -6.95 -14.69
N GLN A 43 13.31 -6.64 -13.39
CA GLN A 43 14.54 -6.36 -12.65
C GLN A 43 15.42 -7.61 -12.54
N ILE A 44 14.82 -8.77 -12.27
CA ILE A 44 15.54 -10.05 -12.21
C ILE A 44 16.22 -10.33 -13.55
N GLU A 45 15.49 -10.25 -14.68
CA GLU A 45 16.04 -10.51 -16.01
C GLU A 45 17.23 -9.59 -16.36
N ILE A 46 17.14 -8.30 -15.99
CA ILE A 46 18.23 -7.34 -16.22
C ILE A 46 19.46 -7.71 -15.39
N LEU A 47 19.27 -7.99 -14.09
CA LEU A 47 20.36 -8.34 -13.18
C LEU A 47 21.03 -9.67 -13.56
N GLU A 48 20.25 -10.69 -13.95
CA GLU A 48 20.78 -11.98 -14.41
C GLU A 48 21.53 -11.87 -15.75
N SER A 49 21.19 -10.88 -16.57
CA SER A 49 21.95 -10.55 -17.79
C SER A 49 23.27 -9.80 -17.52
N GLY A 50 23.63 -9.58 -16.25
CA GLY A 50 24.84 -8.85 -15.84
C GLY A 50 24.75 -7.34 -16.06
N ARG A 51 23.53 -6.80 -16.25
CA ARG A 51 23.27 -5.37 -16.40
C ARG A 51 22.76 -4.78 -15.09
N GLU A 52 22.88 -3.46 -14.96
CA GLU A 52 22.45 -2.73 -13.77
C GLU A 52 21.05 -2.12 -13.96
N ILE A 53 20.34 -1.97 -12.84
CA ILE A 53 19.03 -1.28 -12.80
C ILE A 53 19.26 0.22 -12.60
N SER A 54 18.68 1.02 -13.48
CA SER A 54 18.59 2.49 -13.35
C SER A 54 17.48 2.88 -12.37
N GLN A 55 17.73 3.95 -11.59
CA GLN A 55 16.74 4.49 -10.66
C GLN A 55 15.67 5.31 -11.41
N ASP A 56 14.69 4.64 -11.97
CA ASP A 56 13.70 5.28 -12.84
C ASP A 56 12.34 5.49 -12.18
N THR A 57 11.64 6.53 -12.66
CA THR A 57 10.20 6.69 -12.47
C THR A 57 9.48 6.09 -13.67
N LEU A 58 8.60 5.13 -13.40
CA LEU A 58 7.91 4.32 -14.39
C LEU A 58 6.40 4.64 -14.38
N LEU A 59 5.76 4.39 -15.52
CA LEU A 59 4.32 4.29 -15.65
C LEU A 59 3.96 2.85 -16.02
N PHE A 60 2.78 2.40 -15.61
CA PHE A 60 2.26 1.09 -16.02
C PHE A 60 1.29 1.24 -17.18
N ASP A 61 1.63 0.68 -18.34
CA ASP A 61 0.74 0.59 -19.49
C ASP A 61 -0.16 -0.64 -19.33
N VAL A 62 -1.42 -0.40 -18.94
CA VAL A 62 -2.40 -1.45 -18.69
C VAL A 62 -2.73 -2.27 -19.94
N ALA A 63 -2.72 -1.65 -21.12
CA ALA A 63 -3.05 -2.33 -22.37
C ALA A 63 -1.95 -3.32 -22.77
N LEU A 64 -0.69 -2.96 -22.52
CA LEU A 64 0.46 -3.80 -22.82
C LEU A 64 0.86 -4.72 -21.65
N GLY A 65 0.42 -4.40 -20.43
CA GLY A 65 0.84 -5.07 -19.21
C GLY A 65 2.32 -4.85 -18.88
N LYS A 66 2.89 -3.68 -19.21
CA LYS A 66 4.33 -3.39 -19.09
C LYS A 66 4.61 -2.06 -18.41
N THR A 67 5.73 -1.98 -17.70
CA THR A 67 6.27 -0.70 -17.24
C THR A 67 6.98 0.05 -18.38
N LYS A 68 6.78 1.36 -18.44
CA LYS A 68 7.44 2.29 -19.37
C LYS A 68 8.16 3.37 -18.57
N VAL A 69 9.39 3.68 -18.96
CA VAL A 69 10.15 4.76 -18.34
C VAL A 69 9.48 6.10 -18.63
N MET A 70 9.18 6.86 -17.59
CA MET A 70 8.66 8.23 -17.70
C MET A 70 9.79 9.25 -17.57
N ARG A 71 10.64 9.06 -16.57
CA ARG A 71 11.77 9.94 -16.28
C ARG A 71 12.88 9.14 -15.58
N ASN A 72 14.11 9.33 -16.05
CA ASN A 72 15.31 8.88 -15.34
C ASN A 72 15.56 9.83 -14.15
N LYS A 73 15.75 9.30 -12.94
CA LYS A 73 16.22 10.14 -11.83
C LYS A 73 17.74 10.24 -11.93
N GLU A 74 18.21 11.19 -12.74
CA GLU A 74 19.64 11.54 -12.78
C GLU A 74 20.06 12.25 -11.49
N ASP A 75 19.13 12.96 -10.80
CA ASP A 75 19.36 13.58 -9.50
C ASP A 75 18.12 13.49 -8.57
N ALA A 76 18.36 13.38 -7.26
CA ALA A 76 17.33 13.56 -6.24
C ALA A 76 16.86 15.02 -6.26
N SER A 77 15.55 15.24 -6.41
CA SER A 77 15.00 16.59 -6.41
C SER A 77 15.11 17.23 -5.03
N ASP A 78 15.82 18.36 -4.94
CA ASP A 78 15.87 19.16 -3.71
C ASP A 78 14.55 19.92 -3.54
N TYR A 79 13.69 19.40 -2.65
CA TYR A 79 12.41 19.99 -2.32
C TYR A 79 12.52 21.20 -1.40
N ARG A 80 13.71 21.50 -0.86
CA ARG A 80 13.98 22.64 0.04
C ARG A 80 12.96 22.73 1.17
N TYR A 81 12.73 21.61 1.88
CA TYR A 81 11.82 21.58 3.01
C TYR A 81 12.21 22.63 4.06
N PHE A 82 11.26 23.48 4.43
CA PHE A 82 11.36 24.42 5.54
C PHE A 82 10.01 24.48 6.27
N PRO A 83 9.98 24.84 7.57
CA PRO A 83 8.72 25.05 8.28
C PRO A 83 7.90 26.14 7.60
N GLU A 84 6.63 25.87 7.33
CA GLU A 84 5.69 26.84 6.75
C GLU A 84 5.53 28.03 7.73
N PRO A 85 6.05 29.23 7.41
CA PRO A 85 6.02 30.37 8.32
C PRO A 85 4.61 30.92 8.57
N ASP A 86 3.70 30.70 7.62
CA ASP A 86 2.31 31.20 7.73
C ASP A 86 1.43 30.30 8.61
N LEU A 87 1.90 29.08 8.93
CA LEU A 87 1.17 28.11 9.74
C LEU A 87 1.87 27.88 11.06
N LEU A 88 1.22 28.30 12.15
CA LEU A 88 1.64 27.90 13.49
C LEU A 88 1.57 26.36 13.65
N PRO A 89 2.44 25.76 14.46
CA PRO A 89 2.35 24.35 14.78
C PRO A 89 0.96 23.98 15.30
N VAL A 90 0.40 22.88 14.78
CA VAL A 90 -0.89 22.35 15.23
C VAL A 90 -0.66 21.51 16.49
N GLU A 91 -1.11 22.01 17.63
CA GLU A 91 -1.12 21.25 18.89
C GLU A 91 -2.44 20.47 19.03
N ILE A 92 -2.33 19.17 19.29
CA ILE A 92 -3.48 18.28 19.49
C ILE A 92 -3.45 17.81 20.95
N SER A 93 -4.45 18.20 21.75
CA SER A 93 -4.54 17.81 23.15
C SER A 93 -4.83 16.32 23.32
N GLN A 94 -4.37 15.75 24.44
CA GLN A 94 -4.65 14.35 24.78
C GLN A 94 -6.15 14.08 24.90
N ASP A 95 -6.92 14.99 25.50
CA ASP A 95 -8.38 14.88 25.60
C ASP A 95 -9.05 14.72 24.23
N LYS A 96 -8.55 15.42 23.20
CA LYS A 96 -9.06 15.30 21.82
C LYS A 96 -8.70 13.96 21.19
N ILE A 97 -7.50 13.45 21.46
CA ILE A 97 -7.07 12.11 21.01
C ILE A 97 -7.95 11.04 21.64
N ASP A 98 -8.19 11.13 22.95
CA ASP A 98 -8.99 10.15 23.69
C ASP A 98 -10.46 10.18 23.25
N LEU A 99 -11.01 11.37 22.98
CA LEU A 99 -12.34 11.53 22.40
C LEU A 99 -12.43 10.86 21.01
N ILE A 100 -11.48 11.12 20.10
CA ILE A 100 -11.48 10.49 18.77
C ILE A 100 -11.37 8.98 18.91
N LYS A 101 -10.45 8.50 19.75
CA LYS A 101 -10.20 7.07 19.96
C LYS A 101 -11.44 6.34 20.48
N SER A 102 -12.18 6.95 21.41
CA SER A 102 -13.44 6.39 21.93
C SER A 102 -14.60 6.43 20.93
N SER A 103 -14.54 7.31 19.92
CA SER A 103 -15.54 7.41 18.85
C SER A 103 -15.30 6.46 17.66
N LEU A 104 -14.11 5.84 17.57
CA LEU A 104 -13.79 4.94 16.47
C LEU A 104 -14.64 3.67 16.55
N PRO A 105 -15.24 3.23 15.43
CA PRO A 105 -15.92 1.93 15.39
C PRO A 105 -14.91 0.78 15.51
N GLU A 106 -15.42 -0.41 15.81
CA GLU A 106 -14.63 -1.64 15.73
C GLU A 106 -14.04 -1.81 14.33
N LEU A 107 -12.73 -2.06 14.25
CA LEU A 107 -12.04 -2.24 12.97
C LEU A 107 -12.35 -3.63 12.37
N PRO A 108 -12.25 -3.81 11.04
CA PRO A 108 -12.58 -5.07 10.38
C PRO A 108 -11.86 -6.29 10.98
N ASP A 109 -10.56 -6.19 11.27
CA ASP A 109 -9.78 -7.28 11.86
C ASP A 109 -10.23 -7.64 13.27
N GLN A 110 -10.59 -6.63 14.08
CA GLN A 110 -11.13 -6.83 15.42
C GLN A 110 -12.49 -7.54 15.34
N LYS A 111 -13.34 -7.10 14.42
CA LYS A 111 -14.65 -7.67 14.14
C LYS A 111 -14.55 -9.12 13.66
N LYS A 112 -13.61 -9.43 12.74
CA LYS A 112 -13.32 -10.79 12.25
C LYS A 112 -12.95 -11.71 13.43
N LEU A 113 -12.03 -11.26 14.28
CA LEU A 113 -11.62 -12.03 15.46
C LEU A 113 -12.77 -12.26 16.44
N ARG A 114 -13.64 -11.26 16.63
CA ARG A 114 -14.83 -11.38 17.47
C ARG A 114 -15.82 -12.39 16.91
N TYR A 115 -16.12 -12.35 15.62
CA TYR A 115 -17.01 -13.30 14.96
C TYR A 115 -16.52 -14.75 15.10
N ILE A 116 -15.21 -14.97 14.98
CA ILE A 116 -14.63 -16.30 15.17
C ILE A 116 -14.78 -16.75 16.63
N LYS A 117 -14.44 -15.90 17.60
CA LYS A 117 -14.40 -16.27 19.02
C LYS A 117 -15.78 -16.37 19.68
N GLU A 118 -16.67 -15.43 19.38
CA GLU A 118 -17.95 -15.28 20.08
C GLU A 118 -19.11 -15.94 19.32
N LEU A 119 -19.07 -15.96 17.97
CA LEU A 119 -20.13 -16.52 17.14
C LEU A 119 -19.76 -17.89 16.55
N GLY A 120 -18.52 -18.34 16.72
CA GLY A 120 -18.04 -19.63 16.21
C GLY A 120 -17.99 -19.71 14.68
N ILE A 121 -17.97 -18.57 14.00
CA ILE A 121 -17.88 -18.50 12.53
C ILE A 121 -16.46 -18.89 12.12
N ASN A 122 -16.34 -19.69 11.06
CA ASN A 122 -15.01 -20.04 10.56
C ASN A 122 -14.29 -18.80 10.01
N GLU A 123 -12.97 -18.90 9.89
CA GLU A 123 -12.14 -17.75 9.51
C GLU A 123 -12.49 -17.15 8.14
N TYR A 124 -12.80 -18.02 7.17
CA TYR A 124 -13.11 -17.60 5.80
C TYR A 124 -14.41 -16.79 5.75
N ASP A 125 -15.48 -17.32 6.36
CA ASP A 125 -16.77 -16.64 6.39
C ASP A 125 -16.69 -15.32 7.16
N ALA A 126 -15.96 -15.31 8.28
CA ALA A 126 -15.75 -14.09 9.05
C ALA A 126 -15.01 -13.02 8.24
N GLU A 127 -14.01 -13.40 7.44
CA GLU A 127 -13.30 -12.49 6.54
C GLU A 127 -14.20 -11.94 5.43
N VAL A 128 -15.01 -12.79 4.82
CA VAL A 128 -15.96 -12.37 3.77
C VAL A 128 -16.99 -11.39 4.34
N ILE A 129 -17.60 -11.70 5.49
CA ILE A 129 -18.62 -10.84 6.11
C ILE A 129 -18.01 -9.48 6.50
N THR A 130 -16.78 -9.47 7.02
CA THR A 130 -16.11 -8.25 7.50
C THR A 130 -15.41 -7.44 6.40
N SER A 131 -15.39 -7.94 5.16
CA SER A 131 -14.76 -7.25 4.01
C SER A 131 -15.46 -5.96 3.60
N ASP A 132 -16.76 -5.84 3.88
CA ASP A 132 -17.56 -4.64 3.64
C ASP A 132 -18.32 -4.26 4.91
N LYS A 133 -18.21 -3.00 5.31
CA LYS A 133 -18.84 -2.50 6.53
C LYS A 133 -20.37 -2.67 6.49
N ALA A 134 -21.02 -2.37 5.38
CA ALA A 134 -22.48 -2.45 5.28
C ALA A 134 -22.97 -3.90 5.38
N ILE A 135 -22.22 -4.86 4.82
CA ILE A 135 -22.51 -6.30 4.98
C ILE A 135 -22.35 -6.71 6.44
N ALA A 136 -21.25 -6.30 7.08
CA ALA A 136 -20.98 -6.63 8.47
C ALA A 136 -22.01 -6.02 9.44
N ASP A 137 -22.47 -4.80 9.17
CA ASP A 137 -23.53 -4.15 9.95
C ASP A 137 -24.87 -4.89 9.76
N TYR A 138 -25.22 -5.24 8.52
CA TYR A 138 -26.44 -6.00 8.21
C TYR A 138 -26.44 -7.39 8.84
N PHE A 139 -25.31 -8.09 8.76
CA PHE A 139 -25.14 -9.39 9.43
C PHE A 139 -25.40 -9.28 10.93
N GLU A 140 -24.86 -8.25 11.58
CA GLU A 140 -25.10 -8.00 13.00
C GLU A 140 -26.53 -7.67 13.36
N GLU A 141 -27.27 -6.99 12.49
CA GLU A 141 -28.69 -6.76 12.69
C GLU A 141 -29.50 -8.05 12.64
N LEU A 142 -29.08 -9.03 11.82
CA LEU A 142 -29.76 -10.32 11.69
C LEU A 142 -29.49 -11.29 12.85
N VAL A 143 -28.32 -11.20 13.48
CA VAL A 143 -27.92 -12.11 14.58
C VAL A 143 -28.18 -11.55 15.99
N LYS A 144 -28.73 -10.34 16.08
CA LYS A 144 -29.35 -9.81 17.32
C LYS A 144 -30.61 -10.60 17.67
#